data_AF-A0A7W1V992-F1
#
_entry.id   AF-A0A7W1V992-F1
#
_cell.length_a   1.000
_cell.length_b   1.000
_cell.length_c   1.000
_cell.angle_alpha   90.00
_cell.angle_beta   90.00
_cell.angle_gamma   90.00
#
_symmetry.space_group_name_H-M   'P 1'
#
loop_
_entity.id
_entity.type
_entity.pdbx_description
1 polymer ?
#
loop_
_entity_poly.entity_id
_entity_poly.type
_entity_poly.pdbx_seq_one_letter_code
_entity_poly.pdbx_strand_id
1 'polypeptide(L)'
;MIGTFLNSFYQILKFYGNNNHPQLLNQIWGNDASHFPAILSVINLYKQSVGQTDNFPRVMRDDFFKLESGGTVPFPDSANYQNQIEQEIPVFNAIASNFPFIQQEDIPNNVLTDYFREKFEKQQQAFLRNNTFRINERSDYFTYCVYNSIRFLTENGFLSAITSNAWLGKEYGFQFKRFLLDNFHIKYVVRSNAEHWFEDSKVSTIYSVFQRGQSDELTKFVTINFKLEEVFDQENISNQLRQIEDFYTDIDNCDNARNVGWRRDATFENLYHNIDNSVSVSIVTNERLINSLATQENWDTFFISANLFEQFDEHLIRLYPDIMNSFRGERTGWNPMFIISADESAQTGIEERFLIPYVKSPTELEKLEFDGNYNYYLFVCDLPEAELRNNFPGAYRWVKRFENSPNTNGVRTIRQACENQGHKPFWYSLRPKQANIITAINPYERFFFGFSESRFTFDQRFTGITVNQGQNVELIAALLNSAITFLTIEMRGTSRNLGALDLNANYFKNLRVLNPNLLPEESKTEIINAFQLLKERPIQTIAEEIQRADRINFDTVVLRAFGIDETILPALYQILSSAVNNRVTMSER
;
A
#
# COMPACT_ATOMS: atom_id res chain seq x y z
N MET A 1 21.20 9.38 16.57
CA MET A 1 22.39 8.64 16.10
C MET A 1 22.93 9.32 14.86
N ILE A 2 24.19 9.78 14.86
CA ILE A 2 24.78 10.57 13.75
C ILE A 2 26.09 9.90 13.32
N GLY A 3 26.27 9.69 12.02
CA GLY A 3 27.48 9.06 11.46
C GLY A 3 27.57 7.54 11.65
N THR A 4 26.45 6.88 11.99
CA THR A 4 26.43 5.44 12.33
C THR A 4 26.88 4.56 11.17
N PHE A 5 26.38 4.77 9.95
CA PHE A 5 26.79 3.97 8.78
C PHE A 5 28.29 4.06 8.49
N LEU A 6 28.89 5.24 8.64
CA LEU A 6 30.33 5.41 8.41
C LEU A 6 31.14 4.62 9.44
N ASN A 7 30.71 4.63 10.70
CA ASN A 7 31.32 3.81 11.74
C ASN A 7 31.13 2.31 11.45
N SER A 8 29.96 1.89 10.96
CA SER A 8 29.73 0.50 10.55
C SER A 8 30.68 0.08 9.43
N PHE A 9 30.85 0.89 8.37
CA PHE A 9 31.84 0.61 7.33
C PHE A 9 33.26 0.50 7.87
N TYR A 10 33.64 1.38 8.82
CA TYR A 10 34.93 1.31 9.49
C TYR A 10 35.14 -0.04 10.20
N GLN A 11 34.15 -0.49 10.98
CA GLN A 11 34.23 -1.78 11.69
C GLN A 11 34.22 -2.97 10.73
N ILE A 12 33.43 -2.93 9.67
CA ILE A 12 33.36 -3.99 8.64
C ILE A 12 34.71 -4.15 7.93
N LEU A 13 35.30 -3.07 7.44
CA LEU A 13 36.61 -3.12 6.76
C LEU A 13 37.72 -3.61 7.70
N LYS A 14 37.64 -3.24 8.99
CA LYS A 14 38.56 -3.73 10.01
C LYS A 14 38.39 -5.24 10.27
N PHE A 15 37.14 -5.70 10.34
CA PHE A 15 36.81 -7.12 10.50
C PHE A 15 37.39 -8.00 9.37
N TYR A 16 37.36 -7.51 8.13
CA TYR A 16 37.99 -8.19 6.98
C TYR A 16 39.51 -8.01 6.88
N GLY A 17 40.16 -7.45 7.90
CA GLY A 17 41.62 -7.48 8.05
C GLY A 17 42.35 -6.16 7.76
N ASN A 18 41.66 -5.10 7.35
CA ASN A 18 42.30 -3.79 7.21
C ASN A 18 42.42 -3.12 8.58
N ASN A 19 43.59 -3.24 9.22
CA ASN A 19 43.86 -2.64 10.51
C ASN A 19 44.59 -1.28 10.43
N ASN A 20 44.84 -0.77 9.23
CA ASN A 20 45.53 0.50 9.04
C ASN A 20 44.52 1.66 9.02
N HIS A 21 44.53 2.46 10.08
CA HIS A 21 43.54 3.50 10.30
C HIS A 21 43.47 4.58 9.19
N PRO A 22 44.59 5.18 8.73
CA PRO A 22 44.58 6.08 7.58
C PRO A 22 44.01 5.44 6.31
N GLN A 23 44.36 4.18 6.02
CA GLN A 23 43.83 3.47 4.86
C GLN A 23 42.32 3.23 4.97
N LEU A 24 41.80 2.95 6.17
CA LEU A 24 40.35 2.83 6.41
C LEU A 24 39.63 4.16 6.15
N LEU A 25 40.12 5.26 6.71
CA LEU A 25 39.48 6.56 6.55
C LEU A 25 39.54 7.07 5.11
N ASN A 26 40.56 6.72 4.34
CA ASN A 26 40.64 7.06 2.93
C ASN A 26 39.60 6.34 2.05
N GLN A 27 39.06 5.22 2.52
CA GLN A 27 38.04 4.43 1.80
C GLN A 27 36.61 4.83 2.17
N ILE A 28 36.42 5.56 3.26
CA ILE A 28 35.09 5.88 3.80
C ILE A 28 34.78 7.34 3.54
N TRP A 29 33.70 7.58 2.82
CA TRP A 29 33.20 8.91 2.51
C TRP A 29 31.80 9.09 3.10
N GLY A 30 31.53 10.30 3.62
CA GLY A 30 30.22 10.69 4.13
C GLY A 30 29.75 12.00 3.51
N ASN A 31 28.44 12.20 3.44
CA ASN A 31 27.84 13.49 3.13
C ASN A 31 26.62 13.72 4.02
N ASP A 32 26.48 14.95 4.51
CA ASP A 32 25.25 15.40 5.15
C ASP A 32 25.01 16.88 4.82
N ALA A 33 23.79 17.25 4.43
CA ALA A 33 23.47 18.65 4.14
C ALA A 33 23.55 19.54 5.40
N SER A 34 23.37 18.95 6.58
CA SER A 34 23.37 19.64 7.86
C SER A 34 24.76 19.72 8.47
N HIS A 35 25.13 20.91 8.96
CA HIS A 35 26.46 21.15 9.51
C HIS A 35 26.78 20.31 10.76
N PHE A 36 25.84 20.24 11.70
CA PHE A 36 26.06 19.56 12.97
C PHE A 36 26.23 18.03 12.79
N PRO A 37 25.38 17.33 12.02
CA PRO A 37 25.60 15.93 11.69
C PRO A 37 26.92 15.62 10.98
N ALA A 38 27.32 16.45 10.02
CA ALA A 38 28.59 16.28 9.32
C ALA A 38 29.79 16.34 10.29
N ILE A 39 29.83 17.34 11.19
CA ILE A 39 30.91 17.48 12.18
C ILE A 39 30.96 16.26 13.11
N LEU A 40 29.82 15.84 13.66
CA LEU A 40 29.80 14.70 14.58
C LEU A 40 30.23 13.40 13.90
N SER A 41 29.93 13.25 12.61
CA SER A 41 30.40 12.11 11.80
C SER A 41 31.92 12.12 11.64
N VAL A 42 32.54 13.28 11.41
CA VAL A 42 34.01 13.43 11.42
C VAL A 42 34.57 13.01 12.78
N ILE A 43 34.03 13.54 13.88
CA ILE A 43 34.49 13.22 15.24
C ILE A 43 34.36 11.71 15.53
N ASN A 44 33.25 11.09 15.11
CA ASN A 44 32.98 9.67 15.33
C ASN A 44 33.93 8.73 14.58
N LEU A 45 34.40 9.12 13.39
CA LEU A 45 35.42 8.39 12.65
C LEU A 45 36.82 8.64 13.21
N TYR A 46 37.14 9.90 13.51
CA TYR A 46 38.45 10.28 14.03
C TYR A 46 38.75 9.61 15.39
N LYS A 47 37.77 9.55 16.30
CA LYS A 47 37.95 8.97 17.64
C LYS A 47 38.27 7.46 17.64
N GLN A 48 38.11 6.75 16.51
CA GLN A 48 38.39 5.32 16.42
C GLN A 48 39.89 5.01 16.62
N SER A 49 40.79 5.96 16.36
CA SER A 49 42.23 5.83 16.65
C SER A 49 42.89 7.19 16.89
N VAL A 50 42.78 7.70 18.12
CA VAL A 50 43.27 9.05 18.51
C VAL A 50 44.80 9.19 18.44
N GLY A 51 45.55 8.08 18.43
CA GLY A 51 47.01 8.10 18.38
C GLY A 51 47.60 8.33 16.99
N GLN A 52 46.79 8.30 15.93
CA GLN A 52 47.21 8.56 14.56
C GLN A 52 46.87 10.00 14.17
N THR A 53 47.84 10.73 13.64
CA THR A 53 47.71 12.17 13.36
C THR A 53 47.57 12.49 11.87
N ASP A 54 47.68 11.50 10.97
CA ASP A 54 47.68 11.71 9.51
C ASP A 54 46.48 11.04 8.81
N ASN A 55 45.27 11.53 9.06
CA ASN A 55 44.06 10.72 8.87
C ASN A 55 42.72 11.51 8.91
N PHE A 56 42.60 12.71 8.34
CA PHE A 56 41.32 13.45 8.43
C PHE A 56 40.15 12.71 7.72
N PRO A 57 39.00 12.45 8.37
CA PRO A 57 37.87 11.76 7.77
C PRO A 57 37.23 12.50 6.58
N ARG A 58 36.85 11.77 5.52
CA ARG A 58 36.28 12.34 4.29
C ARG A 58 34.77 12.55 4.38
N VAL A 59 34.35 13.46 5.26
CA VAL A 59 32.93 13.82 5.43
C VAL A 59 32.64 15.20 4.87
N MET A 60 31.72 15.26 3.92
CA MET A 60 31.32 16.46 3.22
C MET A 60 30.07 17.07 3.84
N ARG A 61 29.92 18.40 3.70
CA ARG A 61 28.71 19.13 4.05
C ARG A 61 28.17 19.86 2.84
N ASP A 62 27.39 19.15 2.02
CA ASP A 62 26.72 19.72 0.87
C ASP A 62 25.37 19.06 0.58
N ASP A 63 24.58 19.71 -0.27
CA ASP A 63 23.42 19.12 -0.90
C ASP A 63 23.86 17.96 -1.80
N PHE A 64 23.32 16.77 -1.54
CA PHE A 64 23.63 15.56 -2.26
C PHE A 64 23.43 15.68 -3.78
N PHE A 65 22.49 16.51 -4.23
CA PHE A 65 22.23 16.72 -5.66
C PHE A 65 23.22 17.68 -6.33
N LYS A 66 24.04 18.40 -5.57
CA LYS A 66 25.11 19.27 -6.09
C LYS A 66 26.45 18.57 -6.23
N LEU A 67 26.60 17.39 -5.65
CA LEU A 67 27.81 16.59 -5.74
C LEU A 67 27.92 15.91 -7.10
N GLU A 68 29.16 15.69 -7.55
CA GLU A 68 29.50 15.05 -8.82
C GLU A 68 30.72 14.15 -8.61
N SER A 69 30.69 12.93 -9.15
CA SER A 69 31.90 12.09 -9.18
C SER A 69 32.97 12.73 -10.06
N GLY A 70 34.23 12.68 -9.61
CA GLY A 70 35.35 13.44 -10.17
C GLY A 70 35.38 14.92 -9.77
N GLY A 71 34.37 15.44 -9.07
CA GLY A 71 34.40 16.78 -8.48
C GLY A 71 35.43 16.86 -7.35
N THR A 72 36.10 17.99 -7.21
CA THR A 72 37.14 18.20 -6.19
C THR A 72 36.54 18.83 -4.92
N VAL A 73 36.90 18.30 -3.75
CA VAL A 73 36.45 18.79 -2.44
C VAL A 73 37.65 19.00 -1.51
N PRO A 74 37.72 20.16 -0.82
CA PRO A 74 38.80 20.44 0.12
C PRO A 74 38.55 19.80 1.49
N PHE A 75 39.57 19.15 2.03
CA PHE A 75 39.62 18.67 3.41
C PHE A 75 40.78 19.33 4.18
N PRO A 76 40.67 19.55 5.49
CA PRO A 76 41.81 19.99 6.30
C PRO A 76 42.99 19.03 6.19
N ASP A 77 44.19 19.57 6.04
CA ASP A 77 45.42 18.79 6.15
C ASP A 77 45.62 18.35 7.60
N SER A 78 45.83 17.06 7.80
CA SER A 78 46.08 16.44 9.10
C SER A 78 47.36 16.97 9.77
N ALA A 79 48.39 17.30 9.00
CA ALA A 79 49.65 17.83 9.51
C ALA A 79 49.56 19.33 9.85
N ASN A 80 48.71 20.07 9.14
CA ASN A 80 48.45 21.49 9.40
C ASN A 80 47.03 21.87 8.99
N TYR A 81 46.12 21.96 9.95
CA TYR A 81 44.70 22.28 9.71
C TYR A 81 44.43 23.62 9.01
N GLN A 82 45.43 24.51 8.89
CA GLN A 82 45.33 25.75 8.12
C GLN A 82 45.48 25.52 6.60
N ASN A 83 46.07 24.40 6.20
CA ASN A 83 46.17 23.97 4.82
C ASN A 83 44.95 23.11 4.44
N GLN A 84 44.64 23.08 3.15
CA GLN A 84 43.61 22.21 2.59
C GLN A 84 44.22 21.25 1.58
N ILE A 85 43.76 20.00 1.63
CA ILE A 85 44.07 18.96 0.67
C ILE A 85 42.82 18.75 -0.17
N GLU A 86 42.94 19.02 -1.46
CA GLU A 86 41.91 18.74 -2.45
C GLU A 86 41.83 17.23 -2.72
N GLN A 87 40.63 16.67 -2.70
CA GLN A 87 40.37 15.26 -3.03
C GLN A 87 39.24 15.17 -4.04
N GLU A 88 39.42 14.32 -5.05
CA GLU A 88 38.36 14.02 -6.02
C GLU A 88 37.36 13.02 -5.40
N ILE A 89 36.06 13.30 -5.57
CA ILE A 89 34.99 12.38 -5.16
C ILE A 89 35.06 11.14 -6.07
N PRO A 90 35.34 9.94 -5.53
CA PRO A 90 35.45 8.75 -6.36
C PRO A 90 34.06 8.22 -6.75
N VAL A 91 34.07 7.21 -7.62
CA VAL A 91 32.96 6.26 -7.69
C VAL A 91 33.14 5.19 -6.60
N PHE A 92 32.04 4.70 -6.04
CA PHE A 92 32.01 3.84 -4.87
C PHE A 92 31.60 2.41 -5.23
N ASN A 93 32.18 1.43 -4.52
CA ASN A 93 31.73 0.03 -4.60
C ASN A 93 30.48 -0.23 -3.77
N ALA A 94 30.24 0.58 -2.74
CA ALA A 94 29.07 0.47 -1.87
C ALA A 94 28.61 1.84 -1.39
N ILE A 95 27.29 2.02 -1.32
CA ILE A 95 26.61 3.16 -0.69
C ILE A 95 25.57 2.58 0.28
N ALA A 96 25.53 3.09 1.51
CA ALA A 96 24.46 2.78 2.46
C ALA A 96 23.85 4.09 2.97
N SER A 97 22.52 4.19 2.96
CA SER A 97 21.85 5.40 3.44
C SER A 97 20.47 5.14 4.02
N ASN A 98 20.13 5.92 5.05
CA ASN A 98 18.75 6.18 5.47
C ASN A 98 18.36 7.53 4.87
N PHE A 99 17.90 7.52 3.62
CA PHE A 99 17.56 8.75 2.92
C PHE A 99 16.45 9.52 3.64
N PRO A 100 16.40 10.86 3.54
CA PRO A 100 15.48 11.64 4.34
C PRO A 100 14.02 11.44 3.91
N PHE A 101 13.15 11.40 4.92
CA PHE A 101 11.70 11.34 4.76
C PHE A 101 11.13 12.76 4.81
N ILE A 102 10.85 13.33 3.64
CA ILE A 102 10.35 14.71 3.50
C ILE A 102 8.88 14.66 3.07
N GLN A 103 8.04 15.53 3.64
CA GLN A 103 6.64 15.66 3.26
C GLN A 103 6.54 16.16 1.82
N GLN A 104 5.56 15.67 1.07
CA GLN A 104 5.48 15.91 -0.38
C GLN A 104 5.43 17.42 -0.71
N GLU A 105 4.81 18.22 0.15
CA GLU A 105 4.66 19.67 -0.02
C GLU A 105 5.99 20.42 0.08
N ASP A 106 6.97 19.85 0.79
CA ASP A 106 8.29 20.45 1.03
C ASP A 106 9.33 20.03 -0.02
N ILE A 107 9.00 19.09 -0.91
CA ILE A 107 9.90 18.62 -1.97
C ILE A 107 9.97 19.68 -3.09
N PRO A 108 11.17 20.16 -3.47
CA PRO A 108 11.32 21.13 -4.56
C PRO A 108 11.20 20.46 -5.94
N ASN A 109 10.00 19.97 -6.26
CA ASN A 109 9.73 19.13 -7.43
C ASN A 109 10.18 19.73 -8.76
N ASN A 110 10.00 21.04 -8.97
CA ASN A 110 10.42 21.71 -10.21
C ASN A 110 11.94 21.63 -10.41
N VAL A 111 12.70 21.92 -9.35
CA VAL A 111 14.18 21.89 -9.38
C VAL A 111 14.69 20.47 -9.64
N LEU A 112 14.13 19.48 -8.94
CA LEU A 112 14.50 18.09 -9.13
C LEU A 112 14.10 17.59 -10.53
N THR A 113 12.93 17.97 -11.03
CA THR A 113 12.47 17.59 -12.37
C THR A 113 13.42 18.10 -13.46
N ASP A 114 13.82 19.36 -13.39
CA ASP A 114 14.76 19.95 -14.35
C ASP A 114 16.15 19.29 -14.24
N TYR A 115 16.61 19.04 -13.02
CA TYR A 115 17.86 18.33 -12.75
C TYR A 115 17.86 16.92 -13.38
N PHE A 116 16.84 16.11 -13.10
CA PHE A 116 16.77 14.75 -13.64
C PHE A 116 16.51 14.72 -15.14
N ARG A 117 15.82 15.74 -15.68
CA ARG A 117 15.68 15.91 -17.13
C ARG A 117 17.05 16.09 -17.77
N GLU A 118 17.86 17.02 -17.27
CA GLU A 118 19.21 17.25 -17.77
C GLU A 118 20.06 15.98 -17.74
N LYS A 119 19.98 15.21 -16.63
CA LYS A 119 20.82 14.03 -16.41
C LYS A 119 20.36 12.78 -17.17
N PHE A 120 19.05 12.56 -17.36
CA PHE A 120 18.51 11.25 -17.79
C PHE A 120 17.58 11.26 -19.01
N GLU A 121 17.14 12.43 -19.51
CA GLU A 121 16.10 12.51 -20.56
C GLU A 121 16.36 11.65 -21.79
N LYS A 122 17.64 11.46 -22.17
CA LYS A 122 18.01 10.75 -23.39
C LYS A 122 18.22 9.25 -23.23
N GLN A 123 18.25 8.73 -22.00
CA GLN A 123 18.78 7.38 -21.73
C GLN A 123 17.85 6.53 -20.83
N GLN A 124 17.01 7.14 -20.00
CA GLN A 124 16.25 6.42 -18.97
C GLN A 124 14.79 6.17 -19.35
N GLN A 125 14.43 4.90 -19.59
CA GLN A 125 13.07 4.51 -19.98
C GLN A 125 12.03 4.78 -18.90
N ALA A 126 12.38 4.60 -17.62
CA ALA A 126 11.50 4.91 -16.50
C ALA A 126 10.91 6.34 -16.52
N PHE A 127 11.62 7.30 -17.12
CA PHE A 127 11.16 8.70 -17.19
C PHE A 127 10.49 9.06 -18.51
N LEU A 128 10.38 8.13 -19.47
CA LEU A 128 9.77 8.41 -20.77
C LEU A 128 8.33 7.95 -20.82
N ARG A 129 7.40 8.88 -21.05
CA ARG A 129 5.99 8.60 -21.32
C ARG A 129 5.60 9.20 -22.66
N ASN A 130 5.26 8.36 -23.63
CA ASN A 130 5.03 8.77 -25.03
C ASN A 130 6.19 9.61 -25.59
N ASN A 131 7.43 9.15 -25.40
CA ASN A 131 8.68 9.82 -25.79
C ASN A 131 8.88 11.22 -25.16
N THR A 132 8.15 11.55 -24.09
CA THR A 132 8.33 12.80 -23.34
C THR A 132 8.82 12.50 -21.94
N PHE A 133 9.85 13.21 -21.48
CA PHE A 133 10.35 13.06 -20.11
C PHE A 133 9.32 13.55 -19.09
N ARG A 134 8.98 12.67 -18.14
CA ARG A 134 8.08 12.89 -17.03
C ARG A 134 8.55 12.13 -15.81
N ILE A 135 8.80 12.86 -14.72
CA ILE A 135 9.01 12.30 -13.40
C ILE A 135 7.72 12.46 -12.58
N ASN A 136 7.42 11.54 -11.67
CA ASN A 136 6.24 11.63 -10.83
C ASN A 136 6.52 12.55 -9.64
N GLU A 137 5.98 13.78 -9.69
CA GLU A 137 6.13 14.82 -8.66
C GLU A 137 5.46 14.45 -7.31
N ARG A 138 4.75 13.33 -7.24
CA ARG A 138 4.20 12.78 -5.99
C ARG A 138 5.08 11.70 -5.36
N SER A 139 6.30 11.52 -5.87
CA SER A 139 7.23 10.53 -5.33
C SER A 139 7.81 11.00 -3.99
N ASP A 140 8.02 10.05 -3.08
CA ASP A 140 8.73 10.32 -1.83
C ASP A 140 10.18 10.73 -2.12
N TYR A 141 10.75 11.60 -1.29
CA TYR A 141 12.06 12.22 -1.57
C TYR A 141 13.21 11.22 -1.78
N PHE A 142 13.22 10.10 -1.05
CA PHE A 142 14.26 9.07 -1.20
C PHE A 142 14.33 8.50 -2.63
N THR A 143 13.25 8.53 -3.40
CA THR A 143 13.25 8.03 -4.78
C THR A 143 14.23 8.80 -5.65
N TYR A 144 14.24 10.13 -5.53
CA TYR A 144 15.20 11.01 -6.19
C TYR A 144 16.64 10.74 -5.72
N CYS A 145 16.84 10.49 -4.42
CA CYS A 145 18.16 10.15 -3.91
C CYS A 145 18.68 8.82 -4.51
N VAL A 146 17.83 7.81 -4.61
CA VAL A 146 18.17 6.53 -5.27
C VAL A 146 18.46 6.76 -6.75
N TYR A 147 17.69 7.58 -7.46
CA TYR A 147 17.97 7.94 -8.85
C TYR A 147 19.36 8.56 -9.01
N ASN A 148 19.74 9.47 -8.10
CA ASN A 148 21.03 10.14 -8.15
C ASN A 148 22.21 9.22 -7.78
N SER A 149 21.98 8.26 -6.88
CA SER A 149 23.02 7.35 -6.37
C SER A 149 23.74 6.54 -7.46
N ILE A 150 23.05 6.20 -8.56
CA ILE A 150 23.62 5.44 -9.68
C ILE A 150 24.89 6.09 -10.23
N ARG A 151 24.98 7.42 -10.20
CA ARG A 151 26.09 8.21 -10.76
C ARG A 151 27.36 8.14 -9.92
N PHE A 152 27.20 7.72 -8.67
CA PHE A 152 28.29 7.54 -7.71
C PHE A 152 28.70 6.08 -7.58
N LEU A 153 27.93 5.13 -8.11
CA LEU A 153 28.26 3.70 -8.00
C LEU A 153 29.17 3.25 -9.15
N THR A 154 30.11 2.38 -8.85
CA THR A 154 30.77 1.54 -9.86
C THR A 154 29.79 0.54 -10.47
N GLU A 155 30.08 0.05 -11.67
CA GLU A 155 29.34 -1.11 -12.22
C GLU A 155 29.48 -2.30 -11.27
N ASN A 156 28.39 -3.03 -11.01
CA ASN A 156 28.29 -4.05 -9.96
C ASN A 156 28.45 -3.54 -8.52
N GLY A 157 28.49 -2.22 -8.29
CA GLY A 157 28.47 -1.63 -6.96
C GLY A 157 27.12 -1.79 -6.27
N PHE A 158 27.10 -1.73 -4.93
CA PHE A 158 25.90 -1.98 -4.14
C PHE A 158 25.33 -0.69 -3.53
N LEU A 159 24.01 -0.54 -3.56
CA LEU A 159 23.26 0.43 -2.80
C LEU A 159 22.38 -0.29 -1.78
N SER A 160 22.59 -0.01 -0.50
CA SER A 160 21.65 -0.37 0.56
C SER A 160 20.90 0.88 1.00
N ALA A 161 19.57 0.86 0.86
CA ALA A 161 18.73 1.99 1.18
C ALA A 161 17.64 1.59 2.17
N ILE A 162 17.52 2.35 3.26
CA ILE A 162 16.35 2.31 4.13
C ILE A 162 15.32 3.29 3.55
N THR A 163 14.10 2.82 3.32
CA THR A 163 13.01 3.60 2.71
C THR A 163 11.69 3.32 3.42
N SER A 164 10.65 4.09 3.09
CA SER A 164 9.28 3.69 3.43
C SER A 164 8.89 2.47 2.56
N ASN A 165 7.92 1.68 3.01
CA ASN A 165 7.35 0.61 2.18
C ASN A 165 6.39 1.13 1.09
N ALA A 166 6.09 2.43 1.08
CA ALA A 166 5.03 3.02 0.27
C ALA A 166 5.23 2.83 -1.24
N TRP A 167 6.47 2.80 -1.72
CA TRP A 167 6.79 2.61 -3.13
C TRP A 167 6.43 1.21 -3.64
N LEU A 168 6.20 0.24 -2.75
CA LEU A 168 5.75 -1.10 -3.13
C LEU A 168 4.32 -1.10 -3.70
N GLY A 169 3.45 -0.18 -3.27
CA GLY A 169 2.03 -0.19 -3.65
C GLY A 169 1.47 1.12 -4.22
N LYS A 170 2.11 2.27 -3.98
CA LYS A 170 1.61 3.57 -4.46
C LYS A 170 1.85 3.77 -5.96
N GLU A 171 1.05 4.65 -6.57
CA GLU A 171 1.12 4.99 -8.01
C GLU A 171 2.51 5.46 -8.46
N TYR A 172 3.19 6.29 -7.67
CA TYR A 172 4.56 6.73 -8.00
C TYR A 172 5.54 5.55 -8.02
N GLY A 173 5.27 4.52 -7.22
CA GLY A 173 6.08 3.33 -7.07
C GLY A 173 6.27 2.59 -8.39
N PHE A 174 5.31 2.65 -9.32
CA PHE A 174 5.46 1.99 -10.63
C PHE A 174 6.60 2.58 -11.47
N GLN A 175 6.77 3.91 -11.45
CA GLN A 175 7.90 4.55 -12.11
C GLN A 175 9.21 4.22 -11.40
N PHE A 176 9.22 4.23 -10.06
CA PHE A 176 10.40 3.91 -9.26
C PHE A 176 10.87 2.46 -9.49
N LYS A 177 9.95 1.49 -9.48
CA LYS A 177 10.22 0.07 -9.78
C LYS A 177 10.78 -0.11 -11.18
N ARG A 178 10.22 0.58 -12.19
CA ARG A 178 10.78 0.56 -13.55
C ARG A 178 12.23 1.05 -13.55
N PHE A 179 12.51 2.18 -12.90
CA PHE A 179 13.89 2.67 -12.76
C PHE A 179 14.80 1.64 -12.09
N LEU A 180 14.35 0.99 -11.01
CA LEU A 180 15.14 -0.05 -10.36
C LEU A 180 15.47 -1.19 -11.32
N LEU A 181 14.49 -1.75 -12.03
CA LEU A 181 14.71 -2.87 -12.96
C LEU A 181 15.51 -2.49 -14.23
N ASP A 182 15.44 -1.23 -14.65
CA ASP A 182 16.20 -0.73 -15.79
C ASP A 182 17.71 -0.59 -15.45
N ASN A 183 18.08 -0.48 -14.17
CA ASN A 183 19.43 -0.06 -13.75
C ASN A 183 20.09 -0.94 -12.67
N PHE A 184 19.32 -1.76 -11.97
CA PHE A 184 19.76 -2.55 -10.83
C PHE A 184 19.18 -3.96 -10.85
N HIS A 185 19.97 -4.88 -10.33
CA HIS A 185 19.50 -6.14 -9.79
C HIS A 185 19.08 -5.90 -8.34
N ILE A 186 17.83 -6.20 -8.01
CA ILE A 186 17.31 -6.10 -6.65
C ILE A 186 17.65 -7.41 -5.94
N LYS A 187 18.63 -7.41 -5.04
CA LYS A 187 19.01 -8.61 -4.28
C LYS A 187 17.98 -8.93 -3.21
N TYR A 188 17.76 -7.97 -2.32
CA TYR A 188 16.88 -8.13 -1.17
C TYR A 188 15.93 -6.95 -1.06
N VAL A 189 14.69 -7.25 -0.70
CA VAL A 189 13.76 -6.29 -0.09
C VAL A 189 13.36 -6.90 1.25
N VAL A 190 13.62 -6.21 2.35
CA VAL A 190 13.50 -6.78 3.70
C VAL A 190 12.57 -5.95 4.56
N ARG A 191 11.65 -6.63 5.25
CA ARG A 191 10.75 -6.06 6.26
C ARG A 191 10.87 -6.78 7.60
N SER A 192 10.44 -6.10 8.66
CA SER A 192 10.23 -6.70 9.98
C SER A 192 8.75 -6.74 10.33
N ASN A 193 8.29 -7.87 10.87
CA ASN A 193 6.99 -8.02 11.51
C ASN A 193 7.07 -7.91 13.04
N ALA A 194 8.29 -7.99 13.60
CA ALA A 194 8.55 -8.04 15.04
C ALA A 194 8.73 -6.66 15.68
N GLU A 195 9.21 -5.68 14.90
CA GLU A 195 9.48 -4.33 15.41
C GLU A 195 9.41 -3.27 14.32
N HIS A 196 9.14 -2.04 14.74
CA HIS A 196 9.41 -0.85 13.94
C HIS A 196 10.88 -0.47 14.13
N TRP A 197 11.68 -0.47 13.06
CA TRP A 197 13.08 -0.06 13.16
C TRP A 197 13.25 1.43 13.50
N PHE A 198 12.20 2.23 13.34
CA PHE A 198 12.18 3.65 13.68
C PHE A 198 10.84 4.04 14.33
N GLU A 199 10.83 4.21 15.65
CA GLU A 199 9.64 4.52 16.46
C GLU A 199 8.97 5.86 16.07
N ASP A 200 9.75 6.85 15.62
CA ASP A 200 9.23 8.18 15.26
C ASP A 200 8.60 8.23 13.85
N SER A 201 8.66 7.15 13.08
CA SER A 201 8.16 7.11 11.69
C SER A 201 6.68 6.72 11.64
N LYS A 202 5.84 7.58 11.04
CA LYS A 202 4.42 7.27 10.76
C LYS A 202 4.21 6.26 9.62
N VAL A 203 5.28 5.75 9.02
CA VAL A 203 5.23 4.80 7.90
C VAL A 203 6.16 3.62 8.19
N SER A 204 5.74 2.41 7.81
CA SER A 204 6.57 1.21 7.93
C SER A 204 7.82 1.35 7.07
N THR A 205 8.96 1.02 7.66
CA THR A 205 10.27 1.06 6.98
C THR A 205 10.65 -0.31 6.47
N ILE A 206 11.25 -0.33 5.29
CA ILE A 206 11.94 -1.48 4.72
C ILE A 206 13.38 -1.08 4.41
N TYR A 207 14.26 -2.06 4.29
CA TYR A 207 15.54 -1.83 3.62
C TYR A 207 15.65 -2.68 2.37
N SER A 208 16.41 -2.20 1.41
CA SER A 208 16.60 -2.88 0.14
C SER A 208 18.05 -2.80 -0.29
N VAL A 209 18.52 -3.88 -0.91
CA VAL A 209 19.88 -3.98 -1.43
C VAL A 209 19.81 -4.12 -2.95
N PHE A 210 20.41 -3.16 -3.63
CA PHE A 210 20.43 -3.07 -5.07
C PHE A 210 21.87 -3.20 -5.56
N GLN A 211 22.13 -4.04 -6.54
CA GLN A 211 23.41 -4.11 -7.24
C GLN A 211 23.27 -3.39 -8.57
N ARG A 212 24.14 -2.42 -8.86
CA ARG A 212 24.12 -1.68 -10.12
C ARG A 212 24.42 -2.63 -11.28
N GLY A 213 23.61 -2.55 -12.32
CA GLY A 213 23.63 -3.45 -13.47
C GLY A 213 22.41 -4.38 -13.46
N GLN A 214 21.95 -4.78 -14.65
CA GLN A 214 20.86 -5.76 -14.77
C GLN A 214 21.41 -7.17 -14.53
N SER A 215 20.60 -8.02 -13.90
CA SER A 215 20.91 -9.43 -13.68
C SER A 215 19.65 -10.27 -13.77
N ASP A 216 19.80 -11.52 -14.23
CA ASP A 216 18.77 -12.55 -14.18
C ASP A 216 18.73 -13.29 -12.83
N GLU A 217 19.62 -12.93 -11.90
CA GLU A 217 19.58 -13.42 -10.52
C GLU A 217 18.23 -13.13 -9.85
N LEU A 218 17.81 -14.03 -8.96
CA LEU A 218 16.52 -13.97 -8.30
C LEU A 218 16.50 -12.92 -7.19
N THR A 219 15.40 -12.18 -7.09
CA THR A 219 15.16 -11.23 -5.99
C THR A 219 14.53 -11.94 -4.81
N LYS A 220 15.02 -11.67 -3.60
CA LYS A 220 14.48 -12.22 -2.35
C LYS A 220 13.70 -11.16 -1.57
N PHE A 221 12.42 -11.41 -1.35
CA PHE A 221 11.59 -10.66 -0.41
C PHE A 221 11.62 -11.36 0.94
N VAL A 222 12.25 -10.72 1.94
CA VAL A 222 12.56 -11.32 3.24
C VAL A 222 11.69 -10.69 4.32
N THR A 223 11.02 -11.53 5.11
CA THR A 223 10.29 -11.12 6.31
C THR A 223 11.01 -11.62 7.54
N ILE A 224 11.34 -10.72 8.46
CA ILE A 224 11.96 -11.04 9.76
C ILE A 224 10.89 -10.99 10.86
N ASN A 225 10.81 -12.04 11.68
CA ASN A 225 9.85 -12.20 12.77
C ASN A 225 10.52 -12.19 14.17
N PHE A 226 11.74 -11.65 14.26
CA PHE A 226 12.47 -11.44 15.53
C PHE A 226 12.99 -10.00 15.62
N LYS A 227 13.31 -9.53 16.83
CA LYS A 227 13.97 -8.24 17.00
C LYS A 227 15.47 -8.37 16.77
N LEU A 228 16.08 -7.41 16.07
CA LEU A 228 17.50 -7.47 15.73
C LEU A 228 18.39 -7.57 16.99
N GLU A 229 18.02 -6.90 18.09
CA GLU A 229 18.74 -6.93 19.36
C GLU A 229 18.70 -8.27 20.10
N GLU A 230 17.72 -9.12 19.81
CA GLU A 230 17.55 -10.45 20.43
C GLU A 230 18.43 -11.51 19.76
N VAL A 231 18.79 -11.30 18.48
CA VAL A 231 19.52 -12.27 17.65
C VAL A 231 20.97 -11.87 17.44
N PHE A 232 21.23 -10.58 17.21
CA PHE A 232 22.58 -10.09 16.94
C PHE A 232 23.24 -9.56 18.21
N ASP A 233 24.50 -9.92 18.42
CA ASP A 233 25.30 -9.49 19.56
C ASP A 233 25.40 -7.95 19.61
N GLN A 234 25.13 -7.36 20.77
CA GLN A 234 25.15 -5.91 20.97
C GLN A 234 26.44 -5.40 21.64
N GLU A 235 27.24 -6.31 22.20
CA GLU A 235 28.45 -5.98 22.95
C GLU A 235 29.72 -6.23 22.14
N ASN A 236 29.74 -7.30 21.34
CA ASN A 236 30.89 -7.71 20.55
C ASN A 236 30.65 -7.56 19.05
N ILE A 237 31.18 -6.48 18.48
CA ILE A 237 31.07 -6.15 17.06
C ILE A 237 31.58 -7.24 16.12
N SER A 238 32.63 -7.98 16.50
CA SER A 238 33.17 -9.05 15.64
C SER A 238 32.27 -10.27 15.61
N ASN A 239 31.60 -10.56 16.74
CA ASN A 239 30.59 -11.61 16.79
C ASN A 239 29.32 -11.17 16.03
N GLN A 240 28.89 -9.93 16.25
CA GLN A 240 27.76 -9.32 15.55
C GLN A 240 27.92 -9.41 14.03
N LEU A 241 29.07 -8.99 13.49
CA LEU A 241 29.33 -9.02 12.05
C LEU A 241 29.33 -10.45 11.49
N ARG A 242 29.90 -11.41 12.22
CA ARG A 242 29.85 -12.83 11.83
C ARG A 242 28.40 -13.34 11.78
N GLN A 243 27.60 -13.04 12.79
CA GLN A 243 26.18 -13.44 12.82
C GLN A 243 25.40 -12.82 11.66
N ILE A 244 25.71 -11.57 11.28
CA ILE A 244 25.11 -10.92 10.11
C ILE A 244 25.53 -11.59 8.80
N GLU A 245 26.82 -11.93 8.63
CA GLU A 245 27.29 -12.71 7.47
C GLU A 245 26.62 -14.09 7.37
N ASP A 246 26.54 -14.80 8.50
CA ASP A 246 25.88 -16.10 8.60
C ASP A 246 24.39 -15.95 8.24
N PHE A 247 23.73 -14.89 8.70
CA PHE A 247 22.32 -14.59 8.40
C PHE A 247 22.07 -14.36 6.90
N TYR A 248 22.88 -13.53 6.24
CA TYR A 248 22.76 -13.33 4.79
C TYR A 248 23.09 -14.61 4.01
N THR A 249 24.10 -15.36 4.45
CA THR A 249 24.46 -16.65 3.84
C THR A 249 23.32 -17.66 3.96
N ASP A 250 22.65 -17.70 5.10
CA ASP A 250 21.52 -18.60 5.32
C ASP A 250 20.31 -18.22 4.45
N ILE A 251 19.97 -16.92 4.37
CA ILE A 251 18.96 -16.39 3.43
C ILE A 251 19.32 -16.75 1.99
N ASP A 252 20.59 -16.62 1.60
CA ASP A 252 21.03 -16.91 0.25
C ASP A 252 20.91 -18.38 -0.14
N ASN A 253 20.91 -19.26 0.85
CA ASN A 253 20.79 -20.70 0.69
C ASN A 253 19.43 -21.23 1.16
N CYS A 254 18.40 -20.38 1.27
CA CYS A 254 17.08 -20.79 1.76
C CYS A 254 16.38 -21.83 0.85
N ASP A 255 16.67 -21.81 -0.45
CA ASP A 255 16.13 -22.71 -1.46
C ASP A 255 17.03 -23.93 -1.75
N ASN A 256 18.20 -23.99 -1.13
CA ASN A 256 19.11 -25.11 -1.26
C ASN A 256 18.53 -26.35 -0.57
N ALA A 257 18.25 -27.40 -1.35
CA ALA A 257 17.65 -28.64 -0.84
C ALA A 257 18.48 -29.37 0.24
N ARG A 258 19.77 -29.02 0.40
CA ARG A 258 20.64 -29.55 1.47
C ARG A 258 20.59 -28.71 2.75
N ASN A 259 20.05 -27.50 2.69
CA ASN A 259 19.91 -26.64 3.85
C ASN A 259 18.74 -27.14 4.71
N VAL A 260 19.05 -27.97 5.69
CA VAL A 260 18.06 -28.52 6.63
C VAL A 260 17.43 -27.43 7.50
N GLY A 261 18.01 -26.22 7.57
CA GLY A 261 17.48 -25.08 8.32
C GLY A 261 16.21 -24.47 7.71
N TRP A 262 15.87 -24.85 6.47
CA TRP A 262 14.76 -24.29 5.71
C TRP A 262 13.81 -25.36 5.21
N ARG A 263 12.54 -24.96 5.10
CA ARG A 263 11.49 -25.74 4.46
C ARG A 263 10.80 -24.89 3.41
N ARG A 264 10.49 -25.49 2.28
CA ARG A 264 9.59 -24.89 1.29
C ARG A 264 8.17 -24.86 1.87
N ASP A 265 7.41 -23.82 1.57
CA ASP A 265 6.00 -23.75 1.88
C ASP A 265 5.23 -24.85 1.13
N ALA A 266 4.18 -25.39 1.77
CA ALA A 266 3.39 -26.47 1.17
C ALA A 266 2.47 -25.98 0.04
N THR A 267 2.14 -24.68 0.04
CA THR A 267 1.18 -24.07 -0.88
C THR A 267 1.89 -23.29 -1.98
N PHE A 268 2.93 -22.53 -1.62
CA PHE A 268 3.62 -21.64 -2.55
C PHE A 268 5.05 -22.11 -2.80
N GLU A 269 5.33 -22.60 -4.01
CA GLU A 269 6.63 -23.21 -4.33
C GLU A 269 7.83 -22.27 -4.20
N ASN A 270 7.58 -20.96 -4.29
CA ASN A 270 8.58 -19.91 -4.24
C ASN A 270 8.70 -19.25 -2.85
N LEU A 271 8.00 -19.78 -1.84
CA LEU A 271 8.06 -19.32 -0.45
C LEU A 271 8.81 -20.35 0.39
N TYR A 272 9.73 -19.85 1.20
CA TYR A 272 10.56 -20.64 2.10
C TYR A 272 10.47 -20.07 3.51
N HIS A 273 10.43 -20.95 4.49
CA HIS A 273 10.45 -20.59 5.90
C HIS A 273 11.63 -21.29 6.55
N ASN A 274 12.32 -20.61 7.43
CA ASN A 274 13.23 -21.32 8.31
C ASN A 274 12.43 -22.19 9.30
N ILE A 275 13.05 -23.22 9.89
CA ILE A 275 12.32 -24.23 10.68
C ILE A 275 11.53 -23.60 11.84
N ASP A 276 12.10 -22.61 12.52
CA ASP A 276 11.46 -21.94 13.66
C ASP A 276 10.46 -20.84 13.24
N ASN A 277 10.31 -20.58 11.94
CA ASN A 277 9.50 -19.51 11.34
C ASN A 277 9.92 -18.09 11.75
N SER A 278 11.15 -17.90 12.24
CA SER A 278 11.69 -16.59 12.58
C SER A 278 12.06 -15.76 11.34
N VAL A 279 12.17 -16.39 10.16
CA VAL A 279 12.39 -15.75 8.86
C VAL A 279 11.58 -16.45 7.76
N SER A 280 10.98 -15.67 6.87
CA SER A 280 10.46 -16.19 5.60
C SER A 280 11.04 -15.45 4.40
N VAL A 281 11.22 -16.17 3.30
CA VAL A 281 11.80 -15.67 2.06
C VAL A 281 10.91 -16.08 0.90
N SER A 282 10.36 -15.10 0.20
CA SER A 282 9.77 -15.32 -1.12
C SER A 282 10.77 -14.98 -2.21
N ILE A 283 10.95 -15.90 -3.13
CA ILE A 283 11.85 -15.75 -4.27
C ILE A 283 11.04 -15.30 -5.49
N VAL A 284 11.52 -14.26 -6.17
CA VAL A 284 10.85 -13.62 -7.32
C VAL A 284 11.81 -13.56 -8.49
N THR A 285 11.37 -14.00 -9.67
CA THR A 285 12.16 -13.92 -10.91
C THR A 285 12.14 -12.51 -11.48
N ASN A 286 13.18 -12.15 -12.23
CA ASN A 286 13.22 -10.86 -12.95
C ASN A 286 12.04 -10.72 -13.93
N GLU A 287 11.67 -11.80 -14.64
CA GLU A 287 10.49 -11.82 -15.51
C GLU A 287 9.20 -11.46 -14.75
N ARG A 288 9.00 -12.03 -13.56
CA ARG A 288 7.83 -11.74 -12.73
C ARG A 288 7.79 -10.28 -12.29
N LEU A 289 8.93 -9.71 -11.90
CA LEU A 289 9.06 -8.28 -11.57
C LEU A 289 8.71 -7.40 -12.77
N ILE A 290 9.19 -7.74 -13.97
CA ILE A 290 8.89 -6.98 -15.20
C ILE A 290 7.39 -7.07 -15.54
N ASN A 291 6.80 -8.27 -15.51
CA ASN A 291 5.39 -8.49 -15.81
C ASN A 291 4.47 -7.74 -14.84
N SER A 292 4.86 -7.67 -13.56
CA SER A 292 4.11 -6.97 -12.51
C SER A 292 3.97 -5.46 -12.75
N LEU A 293 4.84 -4.85 -13.58
CA LEU A 293 4.74 -3.44 -13.95
C LEU A 293 3.55 -3.16 -14.87
N ALA A 294 3.21 -4.11 -15.75
CA ALA A 294 2.10 -3.97 -16.69
C ALA A 294 0.75 -4.04 -15.95
N THR A 295 0.67 -4.88 -14.92
CA THR A 295 -0.51 -5.10 -14.08
C THR A 295 -0.60 -4.15 -12.89
N GLN A 296 0.39 -3.27 -12.71
CA GLN A 296 0.46 -2.31 -11.60
C GLN A 296 0.34 -2.99 -10.23
N GLU A 297 1.02 -4.12 -10.06
CA GLU A 297 0.91 -4.90 -8.84
C GLU A 297 1.61 -4.24 -7.64
N ASN A 298 1.01 -4.44 -6.48
CA ASN A 298 1.59 -4.08 -5.20
C ASN A 298 2.65 -5.13 -4.83
N TRP A 299 3.93 -4.73 -4.78
CA TRP A 299 5.04 -5.64 -4.46
C TRP A 299 5.07 -6.04 -2.98
N ASP A 300 4.25 -5.43 -2.13
CA ASP A 300 4.09 -5.91 -0.74
C ASP A 300 3.55 -7.34 -0.69
N THR A 301 2.78 -7.77 -1.70
CA THR A 301 2.29 -9.15 -1.80
C THR A 301 3.43 -10.15 -2.04
N PHE A 302 4.57 -9.71 -2.56
CA PHE A 302 5.73 -10.58 -2.77
C PHE A 302 6.39 -10.99 -1.45
N PHE A 303 6.11 -10.34 -0.31
CA PHE A 303 6.51 -10.91 0.98
C PHE A 303 5.67 -12.11 1.42
N ILE A 304 4.54 -12.38 0.75
CA ILE A 304 3.72 -13.57 0.95
C ILE A 304 4.10 -14.60 -0.11
N SER A 305 3.90 -14.27 -1.39
CA SER A 305 4.36 -15.07 -2.52
C SER A 305 4.32 -14.26 -3.82
N ALA A 306 5.35 -14.42 -4.65
CA ALA A 306 5.35 -13.96 -6.06
C ALA A 306 4.12 -14.43 -6.88
N ASN A 307 3.58 -15.60 -6.51
CA ASN A 307 2.58 -16.34 -7.28
C ASN A 307 1.24 -16.45 -6.52
N LEU A 308 1.00 -15.56 -5.56
CA LEU A 308 -0.17 -15.58 -4.69
C LEU A 308 -1.50 -15.74 -5.45
N PHE A 309 -1.61 -15.11 -6.63
CA PHE A 309 -2.82 -15.13 -7.45
C PHE A 309 -2.73 -16.00 -8.71
N GLU A 310 -1.58 -16.63 -8.98
CA GLU A 310 -1.32 -17.33 -10.25
C GLU A 310 -2.32 -18.47 -10.48
N GLN A 311 -2.61 -19.25 -9.44
CA GLN A 311 -3.59 -20.35 -9.50
C GLN A 311 -5.03 -19.87 -9.77
N PHE A 312 -5.31 -18.59 -9.57
CA PHE A 312 -6.63 -18.01 -9.82
C PHE A 312 -6.67 -17.24 -11.14
N ASP A 313 -5.53 -16.88 -11.73
CA ASP A 313 -5.47 -15.89 -12.81
C ASP A 313 -6.30 -16.28 -14.04
N GLU A 314 -6.35 -17.57 -14.39
CA GLU A 314 -7.19 -18.07 -15.51
C GLU A 314 -8.69 -18.05 -15.20
N HIS A 315 -9.05 -18.06 -13.91
CA HIS A 315 -10.42 -18.04 -13.41
C HIS A 315 -10.93 -16.62 -13.12
N LEU A 316 -10.05 -15.62 -13.11
CA LEU A 316 -10.36 -14.25 -12.70
C LEU A 316 -10.63 -13.32 -13.90
N ILE A 317 -11.78 -12.64 -13.91
CA ILE A 317 -12.17 -11.63 -14.90
C ILE A 317 -12.49 -10.29 -14.23
N ARG A 318 -12.31 -9.20 -14.98
CA ARG A 318 -12.87 -7.89 -14.64
C ARG A 318 -14.38 -7.91 -14.94
N LEU A 319 -15.23 -7.75 -13.92
CA LEU A 319 -16.70 -7.75 -14.14
C LEU A 319 -17.21 -6.47 -14.84
N TYR A 320 -16.49 -5.35 -14.71
CA TYR A 320 -16.86 -4.09 -15.34
C TYR A 320 -16.34 -4.00 -16.79
N PRO A 321 -17.13 -3.50 -17.76
CA PRO A 321 -18.53 -3.11 -17.66
C PRO A 321 -19.52 -4.24 -18.01
N ASP A 322 -19.03 -5.41 -18.42
CA ASP A 322 -19.83 -6.42 -19.14
C ASP A 322 -20.82 -7.17 -18.24
N ILE A 323 -20.48 -7.40 -16.98
CA ILE A 323 -21.32 -8.12 -16.00
C ILE A 323 -21.94 -7.13 -14.99
N MET A 324 -21.21 -6.08 -14.63
CA MET A 324 -21.67 -5.09 -13.65
C MET A 324 -21.21 -3.67 -13.95
N ASN A 325 -21.91 -2.70 -13.36
CA ASN A 325 -21.45 -1.32 -13.25
C ASN A 325 -21.23 -0.95 -11.77
N SER A 326 -20.22 -0.13 -11.48
CA SER A 326 -19.92 0.34 -10.12
C SER A 326 -19.90 1.87 -10.03
N PHE A 327 -20.44 2.38 -8.93
CA PHE A 327 -20.49 3.83 -8.68
C PHE A 327 -20.57 4.12 -7.18
N ARG A 328 -20.15 5.34 -6.83
CA ARG A 328 -20.32 5.85 -5.46
C ARG A 328 -21.76 6.28 -5.22
N GLY A 329 -22.25 6.06 -4.00
CA GLY A 329 -23.52 6.60 -3.52
C GLY A 329 -23.58 8.13 -3.59
N GLU A 330 -24.80 8.67 -3.55
CA GLU A 330 -25.02 10.10 -3.75
C GLU A 330 -24.64 10.90 -2.50
N ARG A 331 -23.94 12.03 -2.69
CA ARG A 331 -23.62 12.93 -1.58
C ARG A 331 -24.80 13.87 -1.36
N THR A 332 -25.40 13.81 -0.18
CA THR A 332 -26.55 14.66 0.20
C THR A 332 -26.17 16.13 0.40
N GLY A 333 -24.92 16.41 0.73
CA GLY A 333 -24.42 17.75 1.02
C GLY A 333 -24.79 18.32 2.38
N TRP A 334 -25.97 17.96 2.90
CA TRP A 334 -26.45 18.38 4.22
C TRP A 334 -27.34 17.31 4.87
N ASN A 335 -26.73 16.33 5.53
CA ASN A 335 -27.43 15.20 6.14
C ASN A 335 -28.70 15.56 6.96
N PRO A 336 -28.70 16.60 7.82
CA PRO A 336 -29.89 16.92 8.65
C PRO A 336 -31.16 17.26 7.86
N MET A 337 -31.02 17.72 6.60
CA MET A 337 -32.17 18.01 5.75
C MET A 337 -32.64 16.76 4.98
N PHE A 338 -31.70 15.94 4.55
CA PHE A 338 -31.97 14.88 3.59
C PHE A 338 -32.18 13.51 4.23
N ILE A 339 -31.55 13.23 5.36
CA ILE A 339 -31.61 11.91 6.01
C ILE A 339 -32.45 12.03 7.28
N ILE A 340 -33.58 11.33 7.29
CA ILE A 340 -34.59 11.37 8.33
C ILE A 340 -34.68 9.98 8.95
N SER A 341 -34.60 9.86 10.28
CA SER A 341 -34.77 8.55 10.91
C SER A 341 -36.22 8.08 10.79
N ALA A 342 -36.43 6.75 10.77
CA ALA A 342 -37.76 6.18 10.74
C ALA A 342 -38.62 6.68 11.92
N ASP A 343 -38.04 6.80 13.11
CA ASP A 343 -38.70 7.28 14.34
C ASP A 343 -39.16 8.75 14.26
N GLU A 344 -38.42 9.60 13.55
CA GLU A 344 -38.73 11.02 13.41
C GLU A 344 -39.64 11.31 12.21
N SER A 345 -39.75 10.38 11.26
CA SER A 345 -40.44 10.58 9.98
C SER A 345 -41.86 11.13 10.15
N ALA A 346 -42.65 10.55 11.04
CA ALA A 346 -44.02 11.00 11.33
C ALA A 346 -44.09 12.43 11.90
N GLN A 347 -43.09 12.83 12.70
CA GLN A 347 -43.03 14.16 13.32
C GLN A 347 -42.67 15.25 12.31
N THR A 348 -42.00 14.89 11.22
CA THR A 348 -41.67 15.86 10.15
C THR A 348 -42.91 16.35 9.40
N GLY A 349 -43.98 15.54 9.37
CA GLY A 349 -45.19 15.81 8.61
C GLY A 349 -44.98 15.86 7.10
N ILE A 350 -43.87 15.32 6.58
CA ILE A 350 -43.58 15.20 5.15
C ILE A 350 -44.46 14.11 4.54
N GLU A 351 -44.97 14.36 3.34
CA GLU A 351 -45.74 13.38 2.60
C GLU A 351 -44.87 12.20 2.13
N GLU A 352 -45.36 10.97 2.30
CA GLU A 352 -44.62 9.72 2.05
C GLU A 352 -43.97 9.65 0.66
N ARG A 353 -44.59 10.28 -0.36
CA ARG A 353 -44.05 10.32 -1.73
C ARG A 353 -42.65 10.97 -1.84
N PHE A 354 -42.25 11.77 -0.87
CA PHE A 354 -40.93 12.41 -0.82
C PHE A 354 -39.95 11.68 0.10
N LEU A 355 -40.36 10.57 0.71
CA LEU A 355 -39.55 9.77 1.63
C LEU A 355 -39.21 8.43 0.96
N ILE A 356 -37.95 8.29 0.54
CA ILE A 356 -37.45 7.05 -0.07
C ILE A 356 -36.68 6.26 0.97
N PRO A 357 -36.95 4.95 1.16
CA PRO A 357 -36.17 4.13 2.09
C PRO A 357 -34.67 4.15 1.76
N TYR A 358 -33.83 4.27 2.80
CA TYR A 358 -32.42 4.63 2.65
C TYR A 358 -31.50 3.92 3.65
N VAL A 359 -30.44 3.28 3.15
CA VAL A 359 -29.36 2.73 3.99
C VAL A 359 -28.28 3.79 4.20
N LYS A 360 -28.15 4.30 5.44
CA LYS A 360 -27.26 5.41 5.78
C LYS A 360 -25.83 4.95 6.06
N SER A 361 -25.65 3.77 6.65
CA SER A 361 -24.36 3.34 7.20
C SER A 361 -24.12 1.83 7.10
N PRO A 362 -22.86 1.38 6.94
CA PRO A 362 -22.52 -0.04 6.88
C PRO A 362 -23.00 -0.86 8.08
N THR A 363 -23.17 -0.24 9.24
CA THR A 363 -23.63 -0.90 10.47
C THR A 363 -25.08 -1.36 10.41
N GLU A 364 -25.89 -0.83 9.48
CA GLU A 364 -27.28 -1.27 9.28
C GLU A 364 -27.38 -2.60 8.52
N LEU A 365 -26.29 -3.03 7.87
CA LEU A 365 -26.23 -4.32 7.20
C LEU A 365 -25.69 -5.34 8.20
N GLU A 366 -26.62 -5.96 8.92
CA GLU A 366 -26.30 -7.05 9.83
C GLU A 366 -26.05 -8.35 9.06
N LYS A 367 -26.73 -8.55 7.93
CA LYS A 367 -26.72 -9.76 7.08
C LYS A 367 -26.31 -9.42 5.64
N LEU A 368 -25.88 -10.40 4.85
CA LEU A 368 -25.52 -10.15 3.45
C LEU A 368 -26.76 -9.92 2.59
N GLU A 369 -27.82 -10.72 2.77
CA GLU A 369 -29.10 -10.45 2.11
C GLU A 369 -29.84 -9.36 2.88
N PHE A 370 -30.01 -8.21 2.23
CA PHE A 370 -30.72 -7.09 2.80
C PHE A 370 -32.23 -7.31 2.65
N ASP A 371 -32.89 -7.42 3.80
CA ASP A 371 -34.32 -7.76 3.94
C ASP A 371 -35.26 -6.55 3.75
N GLY A 372 -34.71 -5.36 3.50
CA GLY A 372 -35.49 -4.14 3.33
C GLY A 372 -35.89 -3.47 4.64
N ASN A 373 -35.29 -3.82 5.77
CA ASN A 373 -35.48 -3.10 7.03
C ASN A 373 -34.65 -1.81 7.06
N TYR A 374 -35.30 -0.69 6.73
CA TYR A 374 -34.65 0.63 6.70
C TYR A 374 -34.87 1.41 8.00
N ASN A 375 -33.79 1.92 8.59
CA ASN A 375 -33.86 2.82 9.74
C ASN A 375 -33.96 4.30 9.35
N TYR A 376 -33.81 4.61 8.06
CA TYR A 376 -33.81 5.97 7.55
C TYR A 376 -34.60 6.10 6.25
N TYR A 377 -35.09 7.31 6.03
CA TYR A 377 -35.63 7.80 4.77
C TYR A 377 -34.76 8.92 4.23
N LEU A 378 -34.65 8.97 2.91
CA LEU A 378 -34.07 10.07 2.17
C LEU A 378 -35.19 10.98 1.67
N PHE A 379 -35.12 12.27 2.01
CA PHE A 379 -35.98 13.30 1.44
C PHE A 379 -35.58 13.56 -0.01
N VAL A 380 -36.49 13.31 -0.95
CA VAL A 380 -36.26 13.49 -2.39
C VAL A 380 -37.42 14.25 -3.00
N CYS A 381 -37.14 15.43 -3.55
CA CYS A 381 -38.16 16.29 -4.15
C CYS A 381 -37.62 16.98 -5.41
N ASP A 382 -38.36 16.85 -6.51
CA ASP A 382 -38.08 17.47 -7.81
C ASP A 382 -39.18 18.44 -8.26
N LEU A 383 -40.11 18.79 -7.35
CA LEU A 383 -41.21 19.71 -7.63
C LEU A 383 -40.84 21.16 -7.27
N PRO A 384 -41.34 22.16 -8.03
CA PRO A 384 -41.12 23.57 -7.71
C PRO A 384 -41.83 23.96 -6.40
N GLU A 385 -41.27 24.95 -5.68
CA GLU A 385 -41.82 25.41 -4.40
C GLU A 385 -43.30 25.83 -4.47
N ALA A 386 -43.74 26.37 -5.61
CA ALA A 386 -45.14 26.75 -5.82
C ALA A 386 -46.09 25.55 -5.77
N GLU A 387 -45.68 24.41 -6.34
CA GLU A 387 -46.46 23.18 -6.31
C GLU A 387 -46.44 22.55 -4.91
N LEU A 388 -45.28 22.56 -4.24
CA LEU A 388 -45.16 22.12 -2.85
C LEU A 388 -46.09 22.92 -1.94
N ARG A 389 -46.11 24.25 -2.09
CA ARG A 389 -46.95 25.13 -1.27
C ARG A 389 -48.45 24.81 -1.41
N ASN A 390 -48.90 24.48 -2.62
CA ASN A 390 -50.32 24.29 -2.91
C ASN A 390 -50.80 22.86 -2.61
N ASN A 391 -49.96 21.85 -2.84
CA ASN A 391 -50.37 20.46 -2.84
C ASN A 391 -49.64 19.59 -1.78
N PHE A 392 -48.48 20.02 -1.28
CA PHE A 392 -47.61 19.25 -0.37
C PHE A 392 -47.08 20.11 0.79
N PRO A 393 -47.96 20.57 1.70
CA PRO A 393 -47.61 21.52 2.74
C PRO A 393 -46.56 20.98 3.73
N GLY A 394 -46.42 19.67 3.89
CA GLY A 394 -45.40 19.02 4.71
C GLY A 394 -44.00 19.23 4.16
N ALA A 395 -43.76 18.75 2.95
CA ALA A 395 -42.51 18.94 2.22
C ALA A 395 -42.16 20.43 2.05
N TYR A 396 -43.14 21.29 1.78
CA TYR A 396 -42.92 22.73 1.71
C TYR A 396 -42.37 23.30 3.03
N ARG A 397 -43.00 23.00 4.17
CA ARG A 397 -42.50 23.45 5.49
C ARG A 397 -41.10 22.92 5.78
N TRP A 398 -40.83 21.66 5.41
CA TRP A 398 -39.51 21.06 5.59
C TRP A 398 -38.43 21.80 4.81
N VAL A 399 -38.64 22.06 3.51
CA VAL A 399 -37.69 22.82 2.68
C VAL A 399 -37.46 24.23 3.24
N LYS A 400 -38.53 24.96 3.61
CA LYS A 400 -38.40 26.32 4.16
C LYS A 400 -37.68 26.38 5.50
N ARG A 401 -37.75 25.32 6.33
CA ARG A 401 -37.00 25.22 7.58
C ARG A 401 -35.49 25.31 7.36
N PHE A 402 -34.97 24.70 6.29
CA PHE A 402 -33.53 24.65 6.02
C PHE A 402 -33.02 25.79 5.15
N GLU A 403 -33.87 26.46 4.35
CA GLU A 403 -33.46 27.43 3.33
C GLU A 403 -32.43 28.46 3.83
N ASN A 404 -32.70 29.08 5.00
CA ASN A 404 -31.86 30.12 5.59
C ASN A 404 -31.01 29.61 6.77
N SER A 405 -31.04 28.30 7.05
CA SER A 405 -30.22 27.73 8.11
C SER A 405 -28.73 27.83 7.74
N PRO A 406 -27.84 28.16 8.67
CA PRO A 406 -26.40 28.19 8.40
C PRO A 406 -25.86 26.78 8.19
N ASN A 407 -24.89 26.64 7.28
CA ASN A 407 -24.10 25.42 7.13
C ASN A 407 -23.07 25.28 8.30
N THR A 408 -22.29 24.19 8.33
CA THR A 408 -21.46 23.84 9.51
C THR A 408 -20.49 24.92 9.94
N ASN A 409 -19.96 25.71 9.00
CA ASN A 409 -19.03 26.81 9.28
C ASN A 409 -19.70 28.19 9.33
N GLY A 410 -21.03 28.27 9.15
CA GLY A 410 -21.80 29.51 9.20
C GLY A 410 -21.58 30.47 8.03
N VAL A 411 -20.81 30.08 7.00
CA VAL A 411 -20.42 30.96 5.89
C VAL A 411 -21.51 31.07 4.82
N ARG A 412 -22.34 30.03 4.67
CA ARG A 412 -23.40 29.95 3.65
C ARG A 412 -24.70 29.46 4.27
N THR A 413 -25.82 29.84 3.67
CA THR A 413 -27.10 29.15 3.94
C THR A 413 -27.09 27.75 3.34
N ILE A 414 -27.95 26.85 3.82
CA ILE A 414 -28.07 25.50 3.23
C ILE A 414 -28.46 25.57 1.76
N ARG A 415 -29.35 26.50 1.39
CA ARG A 415 -29.69 26.76 -0.01
C ARG A 415 -28.45 27.05 -0.85
N GLN A 416 -27.65 28.03 -0.44
CA GLN A 416 -26.41 28.38 -1.14
C GLN A 416 -25.43 27.19 -1.17
N ALA A 417 -25.29 26.45 -0.07
CA ALA A 417 -24.40 25.30 -0.01
C ALA A 417 -24.82 24.19 -0.99
N CYS A 418 -26.11 23.83 -1.04
CA CYS A 418 -26.63 22.80 -1.94
C CYS A 418 -26.61 23.22 -3.42
N GLU A 419 -26.91 24.50 -3.73
CA GLU A 419 -26.77 25.05 -5.10
C GLU A 419 -25.31 24.94 -5.58
N ASN A 420 -24.35 25.28 -4.72
CA ASN A 420 -22.92 25.16 -5.03
C ASN A 420 -22.45 23.70 -5.19
N GLN A 421 -23.18 22.75 -4.59
CA GLN A 421 -22.92 21.32 -4.78
C GLN A 421 -23.62 20.73 -6.01
N GLY A 422 -24.34 21.56 -6.77
CA GLY A 422 -24.92 21.17 -8.06
C GLY A 422 -26.25 20.44 -7.98
N HIS A 423 -27.00 20.60 -6.88
CA HIS A 423 -28.35 20.04 -6.75
C HIS A 423 -29.28 20.58 -7.85
N LYS A 424 -30.03 19.69 -8.51
CA LYS A 424 -30.91 20.00 -9.64
C LYS A 424 -32.18 19.14 -9.66
N PRO A 425 -33.33 19.66 -10.12
CA PRO A 425 -33.55 21.00 -10.68
C PRO A 425 -33.60 22.12 -9.64
N PHE A 426 -33.85 21.80 -8.36
CA PHE A 426 -33.87 22.77 -7.27
C PHE A 426 -32.76 22.47 -6.25
N TRP A 427 -32.46 23.45 -5.39
CA TRP A 427 -31.41 23.32 -4.36
C TRP A 427 -31.68 22.18 -3.35
N TYR A 428 -32.95 21.82 -3.18
CA TYR A 428 -33.41 20.73 -2.32
C TYR A 428 -33.65 19.41 -3.07
N SER A 429 -33.25 19.31 -4.34
CA SER A 429 -33.44 18.11 -5.14
C SER A 429 -32.25 17.17 -5.06
N LEU A 430 -32.53 15.89 -4.87
CA LEU A 430 -31.57 14.79 -4.98
C LEU A 430 -32.03 13.79 -6.05
N ARG A 431 -31.07 13.07 -6.62
CA ARG A 431 -31.32 11.93 -7.52
C ARG A 431 -30.58 10.72 -6.98
N PRO A 432 -31.12 10.07 -5.93
CA PRO A 432 -30.45 8.91 -5.36
C PRO A 432 -30.19 7.86 -6.41
N LYS A 433 -28.99 7.30 -6.39
CA LYS A 433 -28.66 6.11 -7.19
C LYS A 433 -29.11 4.88 -6.42
N GLN A 434 -29.44 3.83 -7.16
CA GLN A 434 -29.86 2.56 -6.59
C GLN A 434 -29.03 1.43 -7.17
N ALA A 435 -28.71 0.44 -6.33
CA ALA A 435 -27.87 -0.70 -6.68
C ALA A 435 -28.47 -1.99 -6.15
N ASN A 436 -28.07 -3.11 -6.76
CA ASN A 436 -28.42 -4.44 -6.29
C ASN A 436 -27.49 -4.87 -5.15
N ILE A 437 -26.22 -4.50 -5.23
CA ILE A 437 -25.17 -4.89 -4.29
C ILE A 437 -24.46 -3.63 -3.80
N ILE A 438 -24.12 -3.56 -2.51
CA ILE A 438 -23.34 -2.48 -1.91
C ILE A 438 -22.24 -3.00 -0.99
N THR A 439 -21.16 -2.24 -0.88
CA THR A 439 -20.08 -2.49 0.08
C THR A 439 -19.52 -1.18 0.62
N ALA A 440 -18.95 -1.21 1.82
CA ALA A 440 -18.36 -0.03 2.44
C ALA A 440 -17.17 0.48 1.60
N ILE A 441 -17.05 1.81 1.44
CA ILE A 441 -15.87 2.40 0.77
C ILE A 441 -14.63 2.22 1.64
N ASN A 442 -14.79 2.21 2.96
CA ASN A 442 -13.66 2.07 3.88
C ASN A 442 -13.86 0.87 4.81
N PRO A 443 -13.74 -0.38 4.31
CA PRO A 443 -13.84 -1.54 5.17
C PRO A 443 -12.65 -1.61 6.13
N TYR A 444 -12.93 -2.06 7.35
CA TYR A 444 -11.94 -2.21 8.41
C TYR A 444 -11.64 -3.71 8.61
N GLU A 445 -12.32 -4.38 9.53
CA GLU A 445 -12.21 -5.83 9.79
C GLU A 445 -13.34 -6.66 9.18
N ARG A 446 -14.48 -6.01 8.89
CA ARG A 446 -15.67 -6.65 8.33
C ARG A 446 -15.72 -6.39 6.83
N PHE A 447 -15.59 -7.46 6.04
CA PHE A 447 -15.70 -7.42 4.59
C PHE A 447 -17.02 -8.05 4.20
N PHE A 448 -17.78 -7.35 3.35
CA PHE A 448 -19.05 -7.85 2.87
C PHE A 448 -19.46 -7.17 1.57
N PHE A 449 -20.26 -7.88 0.80
CA PHE A 449 -21.09 -7.33 -0.26
C PHE A 449 -22.53 -7.65 0.06
N GLY A 450 -23.23 -6.67 0.63
CA GLY A 450 -24.63 -6.78 0.97
C GLY A 450 -25.46 -6.60 -0.29
N PHE A 451 -26.52 -7.38 -0.46
CA PHE A 451 -27.28 -7.41 -1.70
C PHE A 451 -28.78 -7.56 -1.50
N SER A 452 -29.53 -7.19 -2.54
CA SER A 452 -30.94 -7.49 -2.72
C SER A 452 -31.21 -7.65 -4.21
N GLU A 453 -32.14 -8.54 -4.56
CA GLU A 453 -32.61 -8.71 -5.95
C GLU A 453 -33.18 -7.40 -6.50
N SER A 454 -33.90 -6.67 -5.65
CA SER A 454 -34.40 -5.33 -5.98
C SER A 454 -33.37 -4.27 -5.67
N ARG A 455 -33.26 -3.26 -6.55
CA ARG A 455 -32.34 -2.14 -6.30
C ARG A 455 -32.83 -1.29 -5.15
N PHE A 456 -31.90 -0.86 -4.29
CA PHE A 456 -32.20 -0.02 -3.13
C PHE A 456 -31.25 1.16 -3.02
N THR A 457 -31.65 2.14 -2.20
CA THR A 457 -30.94 3.42 -2.05
C THR A 457 -30.00 3.41 -0.85
N PHE A 458 -28.83 4.03 -1.00
CA PHE A 458 -27.77 3.99 0.00
C PHE A 458 -26.89 5.25 -0.03
N ASP A 459 -26.10 5.43 1.05
CA ASP A 459 -25.24 6.57 1.27
C ASP A 459 -23.92 6.58 0.47
N GLN A 460 -23.35 7.78 0.26
CA GLN A 460 -22.01 7.99 -0.27
C GLN A 460 -20.86 7.29 0.48
N ARG A 461 -21.11 6.70 1.66
CA ARG A 461 -20.19 5.82 2.40
C ARG A 461 -20.08 4.42 1.79
N PHE A 462 -20.92 4.09 0.82
CA PHE A 462 -20.86 2.84 0.08
C PHE A 462 -20.46 3.04 -1.39
N THR A 463 -19.86 2.00 -1.94
CA THR A 463 -19.85 1.75 -3.39
C THR A 463 -21.01 0.83 -3.71
N GLY A 464 -21.83 1.23 -4.68
CA GLY A 464 -22.90 0.41 -5.23
C GLY A 464 -22.50 -0.25 -6.54
N ILE A 465 -23.09 -1.41 -6.74
CA ILE A 465 -22.90 -2.29 -7.89
C ILE A 465 -24.28 -2.64 -8.45
N THR A 466 -24.51 -2.31 -9.72
CA THR A 466 -25.66 -2.79 -10.47
C THR A 466 -25.24 -3.93 -11.35
N VAL A 467 -25.98 -5.03 -11.28
CA VAL A 467 -25.77 -6.21 -12.13
C VAL A 467 -26.49 -5.99 -13.46
N ASN A 468 -25.83 -6.34 -14.57
CA ASN A 468 -26.39 -6.17 -15.92
C ASN A 468 -27.53 -7.17 -16.18
N GLN A 469 -28.43 -6.83 -17.11
CA GLN A 469 -29.55 -7.70 -17.47
C GLN A 469 -29.06 -9.08 -17.93
N GLY A 470 -29.76 -10.14 -17.50
CA GLY A 470 -29.44 -11.53 -17.83
C GLY A 470 -28.42 -12.19 -16.90
N GLN A 471 -27.82 -11.46 -15.97
CA GLN A 471 -26.95 -11.99 -14.93
C GLN A 471 -27.76 -12.23 -13.64
N ASN A 472 -27.37 -13.25 -12.85
CA ASN A 472 -28.01 -13.57 -11.58
C ASN A 472 -27.37 -12.74 -10.45
N VAL A 473 -28.17 -11.89 -9.78
CA VAL A 473 -27.67 -10.96 -8.75
C VAL A 473 -27.07 -11.71 -7.57
N GLU A 474 -27.78 -12.71 -7.05
CA GLU A 474 -27.32 -13.54 -5.94
C GLU A 474 -26.00 -14.27 -6.25
N LEU A 475 -25.83 -14.82 -7.45
CA LEU A 475 -24.58 -15.45 -7.87
C LEU A 475 -23.41 -14.45 -7.86
N ILE A 476 -23.61 -13.26 -8.41
CA ILE A 476 -22.57 -12.22 -8.42
C ILE A 476 -22.24 -11.78 -6.98
N ALA A 477 -23.25 -11.61 -6.12
CA ALA A 477 -23.06 -11.31 -4.71
C ALA A 477 -22.29 -12.42 -3.98
N ALA A 478 -22.58 -13.69 -4.26
CA ALA A 478 -21.87 -14.83 -3.71
C ALA A 478 -20.37 -14.79 -4.12
N LEU A 479 -20.07 -14.68 -5.41
CA LEU A 479 -18.68 -14.63 -5.89
C LEU A 479 -17.90 -13.43 -5.32
N LEU A 480 -18.56 -12.28 -5.12
CA LEU A 480 -17.97 -11.11 -4.47
C LEU A 480 -17.67 -11.34 -2.98
N ASN A 481 -18.43 -12.20 -2.29
CA ASN A 481 -18.21 -12.57 -0.89
C ASN A 481 -17.24 -13.75 -0.70
N SER A 482 -16.67 -14.29 -1.78
CA SER A 482 -15.67 -15.37 -1.69
C SER A 482 -14.34 -14.93 -1.07
N ALA A 483 -13.62 -15.87 -0.47
CA ALA A 483 -12.28 -15.67 0.08
C ALA A 483 -11.30 -15.11 -0.95
N ILE A 484 -11.39 -15.55 -2.21
CA ILE A 484 -10.51 -15.08 -3.29
C ILE A 484 -10.76 -13.60 -3.58
N THR A 485 -12.03 -13.17 -3.61
CA THR A 485 -12.36 -11.75 -3.78
C THR A 485 -11.88 -10.94 -2.56
N PHE A 486 -12.10 -11.43 -1.34
CA PHE A 486 -11.65 -10.74 -0.12
C PHE A 486 -10.12 -10.63 -0.06
N LEU A 487 -9.39 -11.67 -0.43
CA LEU A 487 -7.93 -11.64 -0.55
C LEU A 487 -7.48 -10.65 -1.61
N THR A 488 -8.14 -10.61 -2.76
CA THR A 488 -7.84 -9.61 -3.81
C THR A 488 -8.06 -8.19 -3.31
N ILE A 489 -9.13 -7.95 -2.54
CA ILE A 489 -9.41 -6.66 -1.91
C ILE A 489 -8.35 -6.27 -0.90
N GLU A 490 -7.93 -7.19 -0.04
CA GLU A 490 -6.92 -6.92 0.98
C GLU A 490 -5.55 -6.64 0.36
N MET A 491 -5.14 -7.44 -0.62
CA MET A 491 -3.80 -7.33 -1.23
C MET A 491 -3.63 -6.12 -2.15
N ARG A 492 -4.71 -5.68 -2.81
CA ARG A 492 -4.68 -4.57 -3.77
C ARG A 492 -5.30 -3.29 -3.23
N GLY A 493 -6.00 -3.37 -2.09
CA GLY A 493 -6.60 -2.23 -1.43
C GLY A 493 -5.55 -1.26 -0.90
N THR A 494 -5.84 0.04 -0.96
CA THR A 494 -4.97 1.05 -0.34
C THR A 494 -5.37 1.22 1.12
N SER A 495 -4.45 0.98 2.04
CA SER A 495 -4.68 1.26 3.47
C SER A 495 -4.62 2.75 3.78
N ARG A 496 -5.43 3.19 4.73
CA ARG A 496 -5.38 4.51 5.37
C ARG A 496 -4.68 4.40 6.72
N ASN A 497 -4.17 5.53 7.23
CA ASN A 497 -3.37 5.59 8.47
C ASN A 497 -4.03 5.01 9.74
N LEU A 498 -5.35 4.72 9.73
CA LEU A 498 -6.10 4.14 10.85
C LEU A 498 -6.54 2.70 10.54
N GLY A 499 -5.82 2.01 9.67
CA GLY A 499 -6.06 0.61 9.34
C GLY A 499 -7.25 0.35 8.44
N ALA A 500 -8.13 1.29 8.09
CA ALA A 500 -9.20 1.05 7.11
C ALA A 500 -8.69 1.08 5.66
N LEU A 501 -9.26 0.27 4.77
CA LEU A 501 -8.98 0.35 3.33
C LEU A 501 -9.68 1.56 2.68
N ASP A 502 -9.30 1.89 1.45
CA ASP A 502 -9.99 2.85 0.59
C ASP A 502 -10.39 2.22 -0.76
N LEU A 503 -11.61 1.71 -0.81
CA LEU A 503 -12.22 1.04 -1.96
C LEU A 503 -13.16 1.99 -2.70
N ASN A 504 -12.60 2.94 -3.43
CA ASN A 504 -13.40 3.84 -4.26
C ASN A 504 -14.03 3.12 -5.48
N ALA A 505 -15.02 3.74 -6.14
CA ALA A 505 -15.71 3.10 -7.26
C ALA A 505 -14.78 2.69 -8.43
N ASN A 506 -13.69 3.42 -8.67
CA ASN A 506 -12.73 3.07 -9.72
C ASN A 506 -11.90 1.82 -9.37
N TYR A 507 -11.67 1.57 -8.08
CA TYR A 507 -11.07 0.31 -7.61
C TYR A 507 -11.89 -0.89 -8.12
N PHE A 508 -13.20 -0.87 -7.87
CA PHE A 508 -14.11 -1.95 -8.30
C PHE A 508 -14.22 -2.08 -9.82
N LYS A 509 -13.96 -1.01 -10.56
CA LYS A 509 -13.90 -1.12 -12.03
C LYS A 509 -12.74 -1.98 -12.46
N ASN A 510 -11.63 -2.04 -11.73
CA ASN A 510 -10.45 -2.83 -12.09
C ASN A 510 -10.32 -4.12 -11.27
N LEU A 511 -11.23 -4.35 -10.31
CA LEU A 511 -11.25 -5.55 -9.50
C LEU A 511 -11.50 -6.76 -10.38
N ARG A 512 -10.60 -7.74 -10.28
CA ARG A 512 -10.76 -9.06 -10.89
C ARG A 512 -11.36 -10.00 -9.84
N VAL A 513 -12.37 -10.77 -10.25
CA VAL A 513 -13.06 -11.75 -9.41
C VAL A 513 -13.32 -13.00 -10.24
N LEU A 514 -13.73 -14.07 -9.57
CA LEU A 514 -14.05 -15.34 -10.22
C LEU A 514 -15.09 -15.15 -11.32
N ASN A 515 -14.79 -15.69 -12.51
CA ASN A 515 -15.55 -15.44 -13.73
C ASN A 515 -16.84 -16.29 -13.77
N PRO A 516 -18.03 -15.70 -13.60
CA PRO A 516 -19.28 -16.46 -13.59
C PRO A 516 -19.58 -17.15 -14.93
N ASN A 517 -18.96 -16.71 -16.02
CA ASN A 517 -19.16 -17.30 -17.35
C ASN A 517 -18.42 -18.63 -17.56
N LEU A 518 -17.49 -18.99 -16.67
CA LEU A 518 -16.81 -20.30 -16.70
C LEU A 518 -17.64 -21.40 -16.04
N LEU A 519 -18.65 -21.03 -15.25
CA LEU A 519 -19.42 -21.97 -14.45
C LEU A 519 -20.55 -22.62 -15.25
N PRO A 520 -20.69 -23.96 -15.21
CA PRO A 520 -21.91 -24.64 -15.58
C PRO A 520 -23.09 -24.23 -14.68
N GLU A 521 -24.32 -24.35 -15.18
CA GLU A 521 -25.54 -24.02 -14.40
C GLU A 521 -25.67 -24.83 -13.10
N GLU A 522 -25.20 -26.08 -13.10
CA GLU A 522 -25.15 -26.93 -11.90
C GLU A 522 -24.24 -26.31 -10.83
N SER A 523 -23.02 -25.94 -11.19
CA SER A 523 -22.06 -25.29 -10.28
C SER A 523 -22.54 -23.92 -9.79
N LYS A 524 -23.23 -23.15 -10.64
CA LYS A 524 -23.89 -21.90 -10.20
C LYS A 524 -24.92 -22.16 -9.10
N THR A 525 -25.73 -23.20 -9.28
CA THR A 525 -26.74 -23.62 -8.31
C THR A 525 -26.11 -24.10 -7.01
N GLU A 526 -25.03 -24.88 -7.08
CA GLU A 526 -24.28 -25.32 -5.89
C GLU A 526 -23.71 -24.14 -5.08
N ILE A 527 -23.11 -23.15 -5.75
CA ILE A 527 -22.60 -21.95 -5.10
C ILE A 527 -23.72 -21.18 -4.39
N ILE A 528 -24.85 -20.95 -5.08
CA ILE A 528 -26.01 -20.26 -4.50
C ILE A 528 -26.55 -21.01 -3.28
N ASN A 529 -26.64 -22.34 -3.35
CA ASN A 529 -27.10 -23.18 -2.23
C ASN A 529 -26.14 -23.10 -1.03
N ALA A 530 -24.83 -23.15 -1.27
CA ALA A 530 -23.83 -23.02 -0.22
C ALA A 530 -23.83 -21.60 0.41
N PHE A 531 -24.26 -20.58 -0.34
CA PHE A 531 -24.34 -19.20 0.12
C PHE A 531 -25.53 -18.91 1.05
N GLN A 532 -26.57 -19.77 1.08
CA GLN A 532 -27.82 -19.50 1.83
C GLN A 532 -27.60 -19.26 3.32
N LEU A 533 -26.82 -20.11 4.00
CA LEU A 533 -26.55 -19.94 5.44
C LEU A 533 -25.72 -18.67 5.70
N LEU A 534 -24.79 -18.37 4.81
CA LEU A 534 -23.89 -17.23 4.95
C LEU A 534 -24.65 -15.90 4.81
N LYS A 535 -25.63 -15.83 3.92
CA LYS A 535 -26.37 -14.59 3.67
C LYS A 535 -27.40 -14.22 4.73
N GLU A 536 -27.89 -15.20 5.50
CA GLU A 536 -28.94 -15.00 6.52
C GLU A 536 -28.41 -14.72 7.93
N ARG A 537 -27.13 -15.00 8.20
CA ARG A 537 -26.53 -14.82 9.52
C ARG A 537 -25.84 -13.46 9.68
N PRO A 538 -25.54 -13.04 10.92
CA PRO A 538 -24.74 -11.84 11.16
C PRO A 538 -23.37 -11.91 10.48
N ILE A 539 -22.99 -10.84 9.78
CA ILE A 539 -21.68 -10.64 9.16
C ILE A 539 -20.65 -10.39 10.26
N GLN A 540 -19.65 -11.29 10.38
CA GLN A 540 -18.62 -11.21 11.40
C GLN A 540 -17.34 -10.54 10.87
N THR A 541 -16.34 -10.39 11.74
CA THR A 541 -14.99 -9.99 11.30
C THR A 541 -14.34 -11.10 10.48
N ILE A 542 -13.37 -10.78 9.61
CA ILE A 542 -12.63 -11.80 8.84
C ILE A 542 -12.06 -12.90 9.75
N ALA A 543 -11.50 -12.54 10.90
CA ALA A 543 -10.90 -13.50 11.83
C ALA A 543 -11.91 -14.51 12.39
N GLU A 544 -13.16 -14.10 12.59
CA GLU A 544 -14.26 -14.97 13.02
C GLU A 544 -14.85 -15.76 11.85
N GLU A 545 -15.07 -15.11 10.70
CA GLU A 545 -15.63 -15.71 9.48
C GLU A 545 -14.88 -16.97 9.06
N ILE A 546 -13.55 -16.91 9.01
CA ILE A 546 -12.72 -18.03 8.52
C ILE A 546 -12.77 -19.28 9.41
N GLN A 547 -13.30 -19.16 10.63
CA GLN A 547 -13.48 -20.28 11.57
C GLN A 547 -14.86 -20.93 11.46
N ARG A 548 -15.79 -20.32 10.70
CA ARG A 548 -17.18 -20.78 10.61
C ARG A 548 -17.33 -21.91 9.59
N ALA A 549 -18.03 -22.97 9.98
CA ALA A 549 -18.23 -24.14 9.14
C ALA A 549 -19.00 -23.85 7.84
N ASP A 550 -19.98 -22.95 7.88
CA ASP A 550 -20.75 -22.51 6.71
C ASP A 550 -19.88 -21.71 5.73
N ARG A 551 -19.00 -20.85 6.24
CA ARG A 551 -18.03 -20.09 5.46
C ARG A 551 -16.99 -20.99 4.80
N ILE A 552 -16.40 -21.93 5.56
CA ILE A 552 -15.50 -22.96 5.03
C ILE A 552 -16.19 -23.72 3.90
N ASN A 553 -17.41 -24.22 4.14
CA ASN A 553 -18.17 -24.95 3.12
C ASN A 553 -18.43 -24.11 1.87
N PHE A 554 -18.84 -22.85 2.03
CA PHE A 554 -19.09 -21.94 0.91
C PHE A 554 -17.84 -21.74 0.04
N ASP A 555 -16.72 -21.36 0.63
CA ASP A 555 -15.50 -21.12 -0.14
C ASP A 555 -14.93 -22.42 -0.74
N THR A 556 -15.07 -23.56 -0.06
CA THR A 556 -14.74 -24.88 -0.61
C THR A 556 -15.57 -25.20 -1.86
N VAL A 557 -16.88 -24.98 -1.82
CA VAL A 557 -17.77 -25.18 -2.99
C VAL A 557 -17.37 -24.25 -4.13
N VAL A 558 -17.04 -22.99 -3.82
CA VAL A 558 -16.55 -22.03 -4.82
C VAL A 558 -15.26 -22.53 -5.47
N LEU A 559 -14.25 -22.96 -4.70
CA LEU A 559 -12.99 -23.47 -5.26
C LEU A 559 -13.24 -24.68 -6.17
N ARG A 560 -14.01 -25.66 -5.69
CA ARG A 560 -14.36 -26.87 -6.46
C ARG A 560 -15.08 -26.54 -7.76
N ALA A 561 -16.01 -25.59 -7.75
CA ALA A 561 -16.77 -25.17 -8.91
C ALA A 561 -15.90 -24.59 -10.03
N PHE A 562 -14.74 -24.01 -9.69
CA PHE A 562 -13.74 -23.53 -10.63
C PHE A 562 -12.61 -24.56 -10.89
N GLY A 563 -12.69 -25.77 -10.33
CA GLY A 563 -11.65 -26.78 -10.51
C GLY A 563 -10.34 -26.47 -9.77
N ILE A 564 -10.38 -25.56 -8.79
CA ILE A 564 -9.22 -25.20 -7.98
C ILE A 564 -9.11 -26.18 -6.80
N ASP A 565 -7.89 -26.63 -6.50
CA ASP A 565 -7.62 -27.54 -5.38
C ASP A 565 -8.05 -26.91 -4.04
N GLU A 566 -8.99 -27.56 -3.36
CA GLU A 566 -9.57 -27.11 -2.09
C GLU A 566 -8.54 -27.04 -0.94
N THR A 567 -7.40 -27.74 -1.06
CA THR A 567 -6.35 -27.77 -0.05
C THR A 567 -5.65 -26.42 0.15
N ILE A 568 -5.81 -25.48 -0.79
CA ILE A 568 -5.29 -24.10 -0.65
C ILE A 568 -6.08 -23.27 0.36
N LEU A 569 -7.33 -23.62 0.66
CA LEU A 569 -8.24 -22.77 1.43
C LEU A 569 -7.69 -22.37 2.82
N PRO A 570 -7.11 -23.27 3.63
CA PRO A 570 -6.52 -22.90 4.92
C PRO A 570 -5.41 -21.85 4.79
N ALA A 571 -4.57 -21.97 3.75
CA ALA A 571 -3.50 -21.00 3.49
C ALA A 571 -4.08 -19.63 3.09
N LEU A 572 -5.11 -19.59 2.24
CA LEU A 572 -5.79 -18.34 1.88
C LEU A 572 -6.41 -17.66 3.10
N TYR A 573 -7.06 -18.43 3.98
CA TYR A 573 -7.64 -17.90 5.22
C TYR A 573 -6.58 -17.34 6.16
N GLN A 574 -5.46 -18.06 6.32
CA GLN A 574 -4.35 -17.58 7.13
C GLN A 574 -3.78 -16.28 6.56
N ILE A 575 -3.50 -16.23 5.25
CA ILE A 575 -2.98 -15.04 4.58
C ILE A 575 -3.95 -13.86 4.72
N LEU A 576 -5.23 -14.06 4.41
CA LEU A 576 -6.25 -13.02 4.49
C LEU A 576 -6.39 -12.49 5.93
N SER A 577 -6.50 -13.38 6.91
CA SER A 577 -6.65 -13.01 8.32
C SER A 577 -5.40 -12.28 8.85
N SER A 578 -4.20 -12.79 8.55
CA SER A 578 -2.95 -12.14 8.95
C SER A 578 -2.78 -10.76 8.29
N ALA A 579 -3.12 -10.63 7.00
CA ALA A 579 -3.03 -9.35 6.30
C ALA A 579 -3.99 -8.30 6.89
N VAL A 580 -5.25 -8.68 7.11
CA VAL A 580 -6.25 -7.80 7.77
C VAL A 580 -5.78 -7.41 9.17
N ASN A 581 -5.33 -8.38 9.98
CA ASN A 581 -4.86 -8.12 11.33
C ASN A 581 -3.63 -7.19 11.35
N ASN A 582 -2.67 -7.41 10.46
CA ASN A 582 -1.49 -6.55 10.35
C ASN A 582 -1.92 -5.13 9.97
N ARG A 583 -2.76 -4.97 8.94
CA ARG A 583 -3.26 -3.66 8.52
C ARG A 583 -4.01 -2.93 9.63
N VAL A 584 -4.84 -3.64 10.40
CA VAL A 584 -5.68 -3.08 11.46
C VAL A 584 -4.84 -2.68 12.69
N THR A 585 -3.91 -3.55 13.10
CA THR A 585 -3.04 -3.29 14.27
C THR A 585 -1.90 -2.33 13.97
N MET A 586 -1.64 -1.98 12.70
CA MET A 586 -0.63 -0.99 12.31
C MET A 586 -0.84 0.39 12.93
N SER A 587 -2.05 0.76 13.39
CA SER A 587 -2.27 2.03 14.11
C SER A 587 -1.99 1.95 15.61
N GLU A 588 -1.88 0.73 16.15
CA GLU A 588 -1.62 0.45 17.57
C GLU A 588 -0.13 0.16 17.85
N ARG A 589 0.63 -0.09 16.79
CA ARG A 589 2.10 -0.20 16.80
C ARG A 589 2.71 1.12 16.36
#